data_AF-A0A6A5V5N9-F1
#
_entry.id   AF-A0A6A5V5N9-F1
#
_cell.length_a   1.000
_cell.length_b   1.000
_cell.length_c   1.000
_cell.angle_alpha   90.00
_cell.angle_beta   90.00
_cell.angle_gamma   90.00
#
_symmetry.space_group_name_H-M   'P 1'
#
loop_
_entity.id
_entity.type
_entity.pdbx_description
1 polymer ?
#
loop_
_entity_poly.entity_id
_entity_poly.type
_entity_poly.pdbx_seq_one_letter_code
_entity_poly.pdbx_strand_id
1 'polypeptide(L)'
;MPNMTISFRVVVNAHSPQRLDFANGPTVKILVGNTVIAEDVPKKALMGISSWFNNLFTVQHPQATSFMFNPNEIDEKCVRQPVDFIKFNLKVNKPFGIKPAGYLVDSIVLYRHVLGFGMALHAPGLIKSIRNDVNDPHLLPSYAELDAIVELPAGDKIYLAAVHRMERMQHIGDIANDDKNEWKEWLELHPQFKADVEAWQVTLKARLEEQRAVQRAAQWEKDFPTLC
;
A
#
# COMPACT_ATOMS: atom_id res chain seq x y z
N MET A 1 -6.98 5.87 36.51
CA MET A 1 -7.74 6.73 35.57
C MET A 1 -8.04 5.90 34.34
N PRO A 2 -9.30 5.79 33.89
CA PRO A 2 -9.65 4.92 32.78
C PRO A 2 -9.08 5.47 31.48
N ASN A 3 -8.35 4.63 30.74
CA ASN A 3 -7.86 4.93 29.39
C ASN A 3 -9.07 5.14 28.47
N MET A 4 -9.37 6.40 28.21
CA MET A 4 -10.38 6.80 27.24
C MET A 4 -9.76 6.61 25.85
N THR A 5 -9.91 5.42 25.28
CA THR A 5 -9.57 5.17 23.88
C THR A 5 -10.57 5.92 23.01
N ILE A 6 -10.26 7.18 22.67
CA ILE A 6 -11.05 7.94 21.70
C ILE A 6 -10.75 7.36 20.31
N SER A 7 -11.62 6.44 19.89
CA SER A 7 -11.66 5.96 18.52
C SER A 7 -12.21 7.08 17.63
N PHE A 8 -11.31 7.89 17.05
CA PHE A 8 -11.69 8.81 16.01
C PHE A 8 -11.93 8.01 14.72
N ARG A 9 -13.18 7.97 14.27
CA ARG A 9 -13.49 7.58 12.89
C ARG A 9 -12.72 8.51 11.96
N VAL A 10 -11.72 7.95 11.28
CA VAL A 10 -10.96 8.63 10.25
C VAL A 10 -11.92 9.24 9.24
N VAL A 11 -11.68 10.52 8.96
CA VAL A 11 -12.53 11.38 8.14
C VAL A 11 -12.42 10.94 6.69
N VAL A 12 -13.17 9.90 6.32
CA VAL A 12 -13.33 9.53 4.90
C VAL A 12 -14.37 10.43 4.22
N ASN A 13 -15.20 11.15 4.98
CA ASN A 13 -16.23 12.08 4.48
C ASN A 13 -16.53 13.22 5.47
N ALA A 14 -15.61 14.15 5.71
CA ALA A 14 -16.00 15.37 6.44
C ALA A 14 -17.05 16.14 5.63
N HIS A 15 -18.17 16.49 6.26
CA HIS A 15 -19.13 17.45 5.68
C HIS A 15 -18.49 18.85 5.60
N SER A 16 -19.01 19.75 4.77
CA SER A 16 -18.41 21.07 4.51
C SER A 16 -18.05 21.90 5.77
N PRO A 17 -18.81 21.87 6.88
CA PRO A 17 -18.44 22.62 8.09
C PRO A 17 -17.18 22.08 8.78
N GLN A 18 -17.02 20.76 8.84
CA GLN A 18 -15.84 20.12 9.44
C GLN A 18 -14.56 20.42 8.66
N ARG A 19 -14.66 20.65 7.34
CA ARG A 19 -13.50 21.02 6.50
C ARG A 19 -13.03 22.45 6.76
N LEU A 20 -13.96 23.38 6.96
CA LEU A 20 -13.63 24.74 7.42
C LEU A 20 -12.93 24.67 8.77
N ASP A 21 -13.39 23.82 9.69
CA ASP A 21 -12.72 23.62 10.99
C ASP A 21 -11.31 23.01 10.87
N PHE A 22 -11.08 22.13 9.88
CA PHE A 22 -9.74 21.60 9.59
C PHE A 22 -8.82 22.63 8.94
N ALA A 23 -9.35 23.52 8.10
CA ALA A 23 -8.60 24.59 7.46
C ALA A 23 -8.28 25.74 8.43
N ASN A 24 -9.11 25.96 9.45
CA ASN A 24 -8.96 27.02 10.42
C ASN A 24 -8.14 26.57 11.64
N GLY A 25 -7.03 27.26 11.91
CA GLY A 25 -6.22 27.04 13.11
C GLY A 25 -4.74 27.29 12.91
N PRO A 26 -3.89 26.81 13.84
CA PRO A 26 -2.44 26.93 13.72
C PRO A 26 -1.94 26.18 12.50
N THR A 27 -1.01 26.80 11.78
CA THR A 27 -0.34 26.22 10.63
C THR A 27 1.06 25.72 11.00
N VAL A 28 1.63 24.89 10.14
CA VAL A 28 3.00 24.39 10.27
C VAL A 28 3.71 24.48 8.92
N LYS A 29 5.01 24.80 8.97
CA LYS A 29 5.93 24.70 7.84
C LYS A 29 6.55 23.30 7.78
N ILE A 30 6.50 22.64 6.63
CA ILE A 30 7.09 21.31 6.42
C ILE A 30 8.33 21.42 5.55
N LEU A 31 9.45 20.90 6.04
CA LEU A 31 10.75 20.91 5.37
C LEU A 31 11.31 19.50 5.23
N VAL A 32 12.17 19.31 4.22
CA VAL A 32 13.05 18.15 4.08
C VAL A 32 14.47 18.71 3.97
N GLY A 33 15.28 18.50 5.00
CA GLY A 33 16.52 19.26 5.19
C GLY A 33 16.25 20.77 5.18
N ASN A 34 16.94 21.49 4.30
CA ASN A 34 16.77 22.95 4.16
C ASN A 34 15.70 23.33 3.13
N THR A 35 15.10 22.38 2.42
CA THR A 35 14.10 22.66 1.40
C THR A 35 12.71 22.76 2.02
N VAL A 36 12.02 23.87 1.74
CA VAL A 36 10.62 24.04 2.15
C VAL A 36 9.72 23.26 1.19
N ILE A 37 9.04 22.24 1.70
CA ILE A 37 8.09 21.44 0.93
C ILE A 37 6.74 22.14 0.86
N ALA A 38 6.25 22.60 2.02
CA ALA A 38 4.97 23.27 2.12
C ALA A 38 4.94 24.30 3.25
N GLU A 39 4.35 25.45 2.95
CA GLU A 39 4.04 26.48 3.94
C GLU A 39 2.54 26.47 4.28
N ASP A 40 2.25 27.04 5.44
CA ASP A 40 0.91 27.28 5.98
C ASP A 40 -0.01 26.04 5.93
N VAL A 41 0.53 24.87 6.29
CA VAL A 41 -0.27 23.65 6.32
C VAL A 41 -1.10 23.60 7.60
N PRO A 42 -2.44 23.52 7.54
CA PRO A 42 -3.25 23.49 8.76
C PRO A 42 -2.96 22.21 9.57
N LYS A 43 -2.54 22.36 10.84
CA LYS A 43 -2.21 21.22 11.70
C LYS A 43 -3.37 20.25 11.85
N LYS A 44 -4.57 20.77 12.08
CA LYS A 44 -5.78 19.96 12.26
C LYS A 44 -6.06 19.08 11.04
N ALA A 45 -5.79 19.56 9.83
CA ALA A 45 -5.92 18.78 8.62
C ALA A 45 -4.91 17.62 8.54
N LEU A 46 -3.64 17.89 8.85
CA LEU A 46 -2.60 16.87 8.95
C LEU A 46 -3.00 15.78 9.96
N MET A 47 -3.42 16.19 11.15
CA MET A 47 -3.86 15.29 12.21
C MET A 47 -5.12 14.49 11.85
N GLY A 48 -6.06 15.10 11.13
CA GLY A 48 -7.32 14.44 10.75
C GLY A 48 -7.15 13.38 9.66
N ILE A 49 -6.12 13.50 8.83
CA ILE A 49 -5.88 12.61 7.67
C ILE A 49 -4.76 11.59 7.94
N SER A 50 -3.76 11.96 8.75
CA SER A 50 -2.59 11.15 9.04
C SER A 50 -2.49 10.85 10.53
N SER A 51 -2.52 9.57 10.90
CA SER A 51 -2.31 9.16 12.30
C SER A 51 -0.89 9.48 12.79
N TRP A 52 0.08 9.49 11.88
CA TRP A 52 1.45 9.88 12.19
C TRP A 52 1.53 11.36 12.59
N PHE A 53 0.99 12.27 11.78
CA PHE A 53 0.93 13.70 12.12
C PHE A 53 0.04 13.96 13.34
N ASN A 54 -1.02 13.16 13.55
CA ASN A 54 -1.83 13.24 14.76
C ASN A 54 -0.98 13.01 16.01
N ASN A 55 -0.23 11.91 16.04
CA ASN A 55 0.66 11.60 17.16
C ASN A 55 1.76 12.66 17.33
N LEU A 56 2.34 13.12 16.22
CA LEU A 56 3.37 14.16 16.22
C LEU A 56 2.87 15.43 16.91
N PHE A 57 1.71 15.95 16.52
CA PHE A 57 1.20 17.24 17.03
C PHE A 57 0.34 17.14 18.29
N THR A 58 0.03 15.94 18.80
CA THR A 58 -0.69 15.78 20.07
C THR A 58 0.21 15.33 21.21
N VAL A 59 1.19 14.47 20.91
CA VAL A 59 2.03 13.83 21.93
C VAL A 59 3.45 14.39 21.93
N GLN A 60 4.10 14.45 20.76
CA GLN A 60 5.54 14.71 20.68
C GLN A 60 5.85 16.21 20.66
N HIS A 61 5.21 16.96 19.77
CA HIS A 61 5.52 18.36 19.51
C HIS A 61 4.26 19.23 19.29
N PRO A 62 3.41 19.44 20.31
CA PRO A 62 2.14 20.16 20.14
C PRO A 62 2.29 21.60 19.65
N GLN A 63 3.35 22.28 20.09
CA GLN A 63 3.61 23.68 19.79
C GLN A 63 4.48 23.90 18.55
N ALA A 64 4.89 22.86 17.82
CA ALA A 64 5.79 23.00 16.67
C ALA A 64 5.19 23.86 15.56
N THR A 65 5.87 24.93 15.16
CA THR A 65 5.47 25.79 14.02
C THR A 65 6.18 25.39 12.74
N SER A 66 7.22 24.56 12.85
CA SER A 66 7.91 23.93 11.73
C SER A 66 8.21 22.47 12.06
N PHE A 67 8.27 21.64 11.02
CA PHE A 67 8.67 20.26 11.11
C PHE A 67 9.63 19.94 9.96
N MET A 68 10.75 19.31 10.28
CA MET A 68 11.82 19.02 9.32
C MET A 68 12.10 17.53 9.30
N PHE A 69 11.98 16.94 8.11
CA PHE A 69 12.43 15.57 7.86
C PHE A 69 13.92 15.54 7.54
N ASN A 70 14.58 14.44 7.90
CA ASN A 70 15.97 14.18 7.52
C ASN A 70 16.04 13.84 6.02
N PRO A 71 16.77 14.62 5.19
CA PRO A 71 16.85 14.37 3.74
C PRO A 71 17.58 13.06 3.40
N ASN A 72 18.33 12.49 4.34
CA ASN A 72 18.98 11.19 4.17
C ASN A 72 18.01 10.01 4.41
N GLU A 73 16.85 10.27 5.02
CA GLU A 73 15.85 9.24 5.36
C GLU A 73 14.64 9.28 4.43
N ILE A 74 14.26 10.46 3.92
CA ILE A 74 13.08 10.62 3.06
C ILE A 74 13.31 11.69 1.99
N ASP A 75 12.95 11.35 0.76
CA ASP A 75 13.00 12.25 -0.39
C ASP A 75 11.87 13.30 -0.32
N GLU A 76 12.16 14.51 -0.81
CA GLU A 76 11.21 15.60 -0.98
C GLU A 76 9.91 15.19 -1.68
N LYS A 77 9.99 14.41 -2.78
CA LYS A 77 8.82 13.96 -3.55
C LYS A 77 7.87 13.13 -2.68
N CYS A 78 8.43 12.35 -1.77
CA CYS A 78 7.74 11.42 -0.90
C CYS A 78 6.95 12.13 0.21
N VAL A 79 7.41 13.32 0.61
CA VAL A 79 6.69 14.19 1.54
C VAL A 79 5.70 15.10 0.81
N ARG A 80 6.10 15.64 -0.35
CA ARG A 80 5.32 16.61 -1.12
C ARG A 80 3.96 16.05 -1.53
N GLN A 81 3.91 14.85 -2.10
CA GLN A 81 2.65 14.29 -2.61
C GLN A 81 1.60 14.06 -1.52
N PRO A 82 1.89 13.42 -0.36
CA PRO A 82 0.94 13.31 0.75
C PRO A 82 0.51 14.66 1.32
N VAL A 83 1.43 15.61 1.45
CA VAL A 83 1.12 16.96 1.99
C VAL A 83 0.22 17.74 1.03
N ASP A 84 0.52 17.72 -0.26
CA ASP A 84 -0.31 18.35 -1.28
C ASP A 84 -1.69 17.70 -1.32
N PHE A 85 -1.77 16.36 -1.25
CA PHE A 85 -3.04 15.65 -1.12
C PHE A 85 -3.88 16.17 0.05
N ILE A 86 -3.27 16.36 1.23
CA ILE A 86 -3.95 16.90 2.40
C ILE A 86 -4.44 18.33 2.11
N LYS A 87 -3.56 19.21 1.63
CA LYS A 87 -3.90 20.62 1.32
C LYS A 87 -5.02 20.73 0.29
N PHE A 88 -5.00 19.91 -0.75
CA PHE A 88 -6.01 19.94 -1.81
C PHE A 88 -7.34 19.37 -1.35
N ASN A 89 -7.36 18.31 -0.53
CA ASN A 89 -8.60 17.75 0.00
C ASN A 89 -9.37 18.74 0.90
N LEU A 90 -8.69 19.74 1.48
CA LEU A 90 -9.36 20.82 2.21
C LEU A 90 -10.10 21.81 1.29
N LYS A 91 -9.68 21.94 0.03
CA LYS A 91 -10.18 22.95 -0.91
C LYS A 91 -11.31 22.44 -1.82
N VAL A 92 -11.48 21.12 -1.92
CA VAL A 92 -12.46 20.50 -2.83
C VAL A 92 -13.72 20.11 -2.09
N ASN A 93 -14.88 20.15 -2.77
CA ASN A 93 -16.16 19.71 -2.21
C ASN A 93 -16.30 18.19 -2.16
N LYS A 94 -15.67 17.46 -3.08
CA LYS A 94 -15.64 16.00 -3.12
C LYS A 94 -14.22 15.52 -2.80
N PRO A 95 -13.99 14.82 -1.67
CA PRO A 95 -12.69 14.24 -1.39
C PRO A 95 -12.30 13.29 -2.51
N PHE A 96 -11.01 13.25 -2.82
CA PHE A 96 -10.46 12.30 -3.78
C PHE A 96 -9.44 11.40 -3.08
N GLY A 97 -9.21 10.21 -3.64
CA GLY A 97 -8.16 9.30 -3.17
C GLY A 97 -6.80 9.68 -3.75
N ILE A 98 -5.74 9.18 -3.14
CA ILE A 98 -4.38 9.35 -3.66
C ILE A 98 -4.30 8.67 -5.03
N LYS A 99 -3.82 9.41 -6.03
CA LYS A 99 -3.69 8.92 -7.40
C LYS A 99 -2.39 8.15 -7.58
N PRO A 100 -2.34 7.14 -8.47
CA PRO A 100 -1.09 6.51 -8.87
C PRO A 100 -0.16 7.52 -9.55
N ALA A 101 1.14 7.24 -9.47
CA ALA A 101 2.16 7.92 -10.24
C ALA A 101 2.16 7.39 -11.69
N GLY A 102 3.00 7.98 -12.56
CA GLY A 102 3.10 7.56 -13.96
C GLY A 102 3.70 6.17 -14.15
N TYR A 103 4.56 5.74 -13.23
CA TYR A 103 5.24 4.45 -13.24
C TYR A 103 4.83 3.60 -12.02
N LEU A 104 4.90 2.27 -12.16
CA LEU A 104 4.54 1.33 -11.09
C LEU A 104 5.47 1.46 -9.89
N VAL A 105 6.79 1.54 -10.10
CA VAL A 105 7.79 1.78 -9.04
C VAL A 105 7.43 3.03 -8.23
N ASP A 106 7.20 4.15 -8.89
CA ASP A 106 6.85 5.41 -8.22
C ASP A 106 5.53 5.30 -7.44
N SER A 107 4.58 4.51 -7.96
CA SER A 107 3.29 4.27 -7.28
C SER A 107 3.46 3.42 -6.03
N ILE A 108 4.34 2.42 -6.05
CA ILE A 108 4.68 1.59 -4.89
C ILE A 108 5.44 2.40 -3.85
N VAL A 109 6.42 3.21 -4.27
CA VAL A 109 7.15 4.15 -3.39
C VAL A 109 6.18 5.12 -2.73
N LEU A 110 5.31 5.78 -3.50
CA LEU A 110 4.24 6.62 -2.95
C LEU A 110 3.38 5.85 -1.94
N TYR A 111 2.98 4.61 -2.26
CA TYR A 111 2.19 3.80 -1.35
C TYR A 111 2.90 3.51 -0.02
N ARG A 112 4.20 3.20 -0.05
CA ARG A 112 5.02 3.03 1.17
C ARG A 112 5.01 4.29 2.03
N HIS A 113 5.12 5.47 1.43
CA HIS A 113 5.04 6.72 2.18
C HIS A 113 3.65 6.97 2.75
N VAL A 114 2.60 6.64 2.01
CA VAL A 114 1.22 6.70 2.52
C VAL A 114 1.05 5.79 3.74
N LEU A 115 1.63 4.59 3.72
CA LEU A 115 1.65 3.70 4.89
C LEU A 115 2.44 4.30 6.05
N GLY A 116 3.63 4.84 5.79
CA GLY A 116 4.49 5.48 6.80
C GLY A 116 3.85 6.70 7.47
N PHE A 117 3.08 7.48 6.72
CA PHE A 117 2.28 8.58 7.28
C PHE A 117 0.97 8.11 7.93
N GLY A 118 0.67 6.81 7.95
CA GLY A 118 -0.57 6.29 8.53
C GLY A 118 -1.82 6.75 7.77
N MET A 119 -1.71 6.91 6.45
CA MET A 119 -2.75 7.40 5.55
C MET A 119 -3.37 6.29 4.69
N ALA A 120 -3.21 5.02 5.08
CA ALA A 120 -3.64 3.84 4.32
C ALA A 120 -5.11 3.89 3.85
N LEU A 121 -6.00 4.48 4.66
CA LEU A 121 -7.43 4.62 4.36
C LEU A 121 -7.72 5.52 3.14
N HIS A 122 -6.76 6.34 2.72
CA HIS A 122 -6.88 7.25 1.58
C HIS A 122 -6.26 6.71 0.28
N ALA A 123 -5.66 5.51 0.33
CA ALA A 123 -5.06 4.83 -0.81
C ALA A 123 -5.84 3.67 -1.48
N PRO A 124 -7.17 3.45 -1.30
CA PRO A 124 -7.85 2.36 -2.03
C PRO A 124 -7.68 2.40 -3.55
N GLY A 125 -7.72 3.61 -4.15
CA GLY A 125 -7.51 3.80 -5.59
C GLY A 125 -6.08 3.47 -6.02
N LEU A 126 -5.09 3.93 -5.26
CA LEU A 126 -3.67 3.62 -5.46
C LEU A 126 -3.40 2.11 -5.37
N ILE A 127 -3.89 1.45 -4.31
CA ILE A 127 -3.75 0.00 -4.12
C ILE A 127 -4.37 -0.76 -5.28
N LYS A 128 -5.57 -0.36 -5.73
CA LYS A 128 -6.24 -1.00 -6.85
C LYS A 128 -5.42 -0.88 -8.14
N SER A 129 -4.87 0.30 -8.41
CA SER A 129 -4.02 0.53 -9.60
C SER A 129 -2.80 -0.38 -9.57
N ILE A 130 -2.01 -0.32 -8.49
CA ILE A 130 -0.79 -1.12 -8.33
C ILE A 130 -1.11 -2.62 -8.48
N ARG A 131 -2.19 -3.09 -7.85
CA ARG A 131 -2.59 -4.49 -7.97
C ARG A 131 -3.00 -4.88 -9.38
N ASN A 132 -3.63 -3.99 -10.14
CA ASN A 132 -3.96 -4.27 -11.54
C ASN A 132 -2.68 -4.42 -12.36
N ASP A 133 -1.72 -3.52 -12.18
CA ASP A 133 -0.45 -3.53 -12.91
C ASP A 133 0.37 -4.80 -12.56
N VAL A 134 0.46 -5.15 -11.27
CA VAL A 134 1.14 -6.38 -10.80
C VAL A 134 0.48 -7.65 -11.35
N ASN A 135 -0.85 -7.64 -11.53
CA ASN A 135 -1.59 -8.80 -12.03
C ASN A 135 -1.84 -8.74 -13.54
N ASP A 136 -1.20 -7.84 -14.28
CA ASP A 136 -1.35 -7.77 -15.72
C ASP A 136 -0.92 -9.12 -16.34
N PRO A 137 -1.80 -9.80 -17.10
CA PRO A 137 -1.47 -11.08 -17.70
C PRO A 137 -0.38 -10.99 -18.77
N HIS A 138 -0.17 -9.80 -19.35
CA HIS A 138 0.72 -9.56 -20.48
C HIS A 138 2.06 -8.93 -20.08
N LEU A 139 2.18 -8.41 -18.86
CA LEU A 139 3.37 -7.74 -18.37
C LEU A 139 3.87 -8.41 -17.09
N LEU A 140 5.14 -8.79 -17.09
CA LEU A 140 5.85 -9.19 -15.87
C LEU A 140 6.40 -7.94 -15.17
N PRO A 141 6.25 -7.83 -13.85
CA PRO A 141 6.96 -6.81 -13.10
C PRO A 141 8.47 -6.97 -13.31
N SER A 142 9.14 -5.86 -13.61
CA SER A 142 10.60 -5.77 -13.65
C SER A 142 11.20 -6.00 -12.27
N TYR A 143 12.49 -6.37 -12.21
CA TYR A 143 13.19 -6.54 -10.93
C TYR A 143 13.15 -5.28 -10.06
N ALA A 144 13.24 -4.09 -10.64
CA ALA A 144 13.12 -2.84 -9.89
C ALA A 144 11.72 -2.65 -9.28
N GLU A 145 10.66 -3.11 -9.95
CA GLU A 145 9.30 -3.09 -9.41
C GLU A 145 9.14 -4.15 -8.30
N LEU A 146 9.73 -5.32 -8.47
CA LEU A 146 9.74 -6.36 -7.45
C LEU A 146 10.53 -5.92 -6.21
N ASP A 147 11.68 -5.27 -6.38
CA ASP A 147 12.48 -4.66 -5.31
C ASP A 147 11.63 -3.66 -4.51
N ALA A 148 10.87 -2.80 -5.19
CA ALA A 148 9.98 -1.87 -4.51
C ALA A 148 8.84 -2.58 -3.76
N ILE A 149 8.34 -3.70 -4.28
CA ILE A 149 7.27 -4.50 -3.66
C ILE A 149 7.77 -5.25 -2.42
N VAL A 150 8.96 -5.84 -2.46
CA VAL A 150 9.49 -6.63 -1.31
C VAL A 150 9.80 -5.76 -0.09
N GLU A 151 9.96 -4.45 -0.28
CA GLU A 151 10.08 -3.50 0.82
C GLU A 151 8.74 -3.18 1.52
N LEU A 152 7.61 -3.69 1.02
CA LEU A 152 6.32 -3.63 1.71
C LEU A 152 6.25 -4.69 2.83
N PRO A 153 5.39 -4.49 3.85
CA PRO A 153 5.13 -5.53 4.84
C PRO A 153 4.65 -6.82 4.18
N ALA A 154 5.13 -7.99 4.62
CA ALA A 154 4.77 -9.27 4.01
C ALA A 154 3.26 -9.59 4.03
N GLY A 155 2.51 -9.01 4.99
CA GLY A 155 1.05 -9.11 5.04
C GLY A 155 0.29 -8.11 4.15
N ASP A 156 1.00 -7.26 3.41
CA ASP A 156 0.40 -6.24 2.56
C ASP A 156 -0.27 -6.86 1.33
N LYS A 157 -1.38 -6.27 0.89
CA LYS A 157 -2.18 -6.78 -0.22
C LYS A 157 -1.45 -6.74 -1.57
N ILE A 158 -0.53 -5.80 -1.75
CA ILE A 158 0.29 -5.68 -2.97
C ILE A 158 1.42 -6.72 -2.92
N TYR A 159 2.09 -6.85 -1.78
CA TYR A 159 3.11 -7.89 -1.56
C TYR A 159 2.55 -9.29 -1.85
N LEU A 160 1.44 -9.65 -1.19
CA LEU A 160 0.79 -10.94 -1.39
C LEU A 160 0.31 -11.15 -2.83
N ALA A 161 -0.14 -10.10 -3.52
CA ALA A 161 -0.51 -10.19 -4.92
C ALA A 161 0.69 -10.54 -5.80
N ALA A 162 1.86 -9.95 -5.54
CA ALA A 162 3.09 -10.28 -6.25
C ALA A 162 3.55 -11.72 -5.96
N VAL A 163 3.52 -12.14 -4.69
CA VAL A 163 3.83 -13.53 -4.30
C VAL A 163 2.97 -14.52 -5.08
N HIS A 164 1.64 -14.31 -5.09
CA HIS A 164 0.72 -15.20 -5.82
C HIS A 164 0.95 -15.17 -7.34
N ARG A 165 1.26 -13.99 -7.89
CA ARG A 165 1.52 -13.84 -9.33
C ARG A 165 2.79 -14.58 -9.73
N MET A 166 3.89 -14.37 -9.01
CA MET A 166 5.19 -14.97 -9.32
C MET A 166 5.19 -16.49 -9.12
N GLU A 167 4.52 -17.00 -8.09
CA GLU A 167 4.33 -18.44 -7.92
C GLU A 167 3.60 -19.05 -9.13
N ARG A 168 2.51 -18.43 -9.57
CA ARG A 168 1.75 -18.92 -10.73
C ARG A 168 2.61 -18.94 -11.99
N MET A 169 3.40 -17.89 -12.23
CA MET A 169 4.29 -17.79 -13.39
C MET A 169 5.40 -18.86 -13.34
N GLN A 170 5.97 -19.11 -12.17
CA GLN A 170 6.93 -20.19 -11.97
C GLN A 170 6.31 -21.57 -12.22
N HIS A 171 5.06 -21.78 -11.79
CA HIS A 171 4.36 -23.05 -11.96
C HIS A 171 4.04 -23.38 -13.42
N ILE A 172 3.55 -22.40 -14.20
CA ILE A 172 3.20 -22.59 -15.61
C ILE A 172 4.42 -22.53 -16.55
N GLY A 173 5.58 -22.10 -16.03
CA GLY A 173 6.82 -22.00 -16.79
C GLY A 173 6.89 -20.77 -17.71
N ASP A 174 6.06 -19.75 -17.46
CA ASP A 174 5.99 -18.51 -18.25
C ASP A 174 7.12 -17.52 -17.93
N ILE A 175 7.96 -17.82 -16.94
CA ILE A 175 9.24 -17.12 -16.79
C ILE A 175 10.14 -17.60 -17.94
N ALA A 176 10.48 -16.68 -18.84
CA ALA A 176 11.31 -16.96 -20.01
C ALA A 176 12.59 -17.69 -19.60
N ASN A 177 13.07 -18.62 -20.43
CA ASN A 177 14.23 -19.45 -20.08
C ASN A 177 15.48 -18.62 -19.79
N ASP A 178 15.66 -17.49 -20.48
CA ASP A 178 16.79 -16.58 -20.29
C ASP A 178 16.69 -15.83 -18.94
N ASP A 179 15.47 -15.56 -18.47
CA ASP A 179 15.20 -14.92 -17.17
C ASP A 179 15.29 -15.88 -15.98
N LYS A 180 15.37 -17.21 -16.19
CA LYS A 180 15.33 -18.18 -15.08
C LYS A 180 16.54 -18.11 -14.16
N ASN A 181 17.72 -17.76 -14.69
CA ASN A 181 18.93 -17.63 -13.88
C ASN A 181 18.89 -16.32 -13.09
N GLU A 182 18.54 -15.22 -13.75
CA GLU A 182 18.35 -13.92 -13.08
C GLU A 182 17.27 -13.98 -12.00
N TRP A 183 16.16 -14.68 -12.26
CA TRP A 183 15.09 -14.87 -11.28
C TRP A 183 15.57 -15.63 -10.05
N LYS A 184 16.37 -16.68 -10.24
CA LYS A 184 16.96 -17.43 -9.13
C LYS A 184 17.92 -16.56 -8.33
N GLU A 185 18.81 -15.85 -9.01
CA GLU A 185 19.76 -14.93 -8.35
C GLU A 185 19.02 -13.86 -7.56
N TRP A 186 17.96 -13.28 -8.12
CA TRP A 186 17.11 -12.32 -7.45
C TRP A 186 16.42 -12.92 -6.22
N LEU A 187 15.87 -14.13 -6.31
CA LEU A 187 15.26 -14.82 -5.15
C LEU A 187 16.26 -15.10 -4.02
N GLU A 188 17.55 -15.33 -4.32
CA GLU A 188 18.58 -15.48 -3.29
C GLU A 188 18.87 -14.15 -2.56
N LEU A 189 18.68 -13.01 -3.22
CA LEU A 189 18.76 -11.68 -2.59
C LEU A 189 17.55 -11.38 -1.71
N HIS A 190 16.40 -12.04 -1.94
CA HIS A 190 15.14 -11.80 -1.24
C HIS A 190 14.58 -13.08 -0.59
N PRO A 191 15.26 -13.66 0.41
CA PRO A 191 14.93 -14.97 0.97
C PRO A 191 13.53 -15.05 1.60
N GLN A 192 13.02 -13.95 2.17
CA GLN A 192 11.65 -13.91 2.69
C GLN A 192 10.62 -14.05 1.57
N PHE A 193 10.80 -13.33 0.46
CA PHE A 193 9.90 -13.41 -0.69
C PHE A 193 9.94 -14.80 -1.31
N LYS A 194 11.13 -15.40 -1.43
CA LYS A 194 11.32 -16.79 -1.86
C LYS A 194 10.53 -17.76 -0.97
N ALA A 195 10.67 -17.66 0.34
CA ALA A 195 9.96 -18.51 1.30
C ALA A 195 8.43 -18.35 1.18
N ASP A 196 7.94 -17.13 0.97
CA ASP A 196 6.50 -16.86 0.82
C ASP A 196 5.94 -17.44 -0.49
N VAL A 197 6.70 -17.37 -1.59
CA VAL A 197 6.36 -18.01 -2.87
C VAL A 197 6.28 -19.53 -2.72
N GLU A 198 7.27 -20.14 -2.07
CA GLU A 198 7.31 -21.59 -1.81
C GLU A 198 6.16 -22.04 -0.90
N ALA A 199 5.87 -21.27 0.16
CA ALA A 199 4.74 -21.55 1.06
C ALA A 199 3.39 -21.44 0.34
N TRP A 200 3.24 -20.46 -0.55
CA TRP A 200 2.04 -20.33 -1.37
C TRP A 200 1.89 -21.51 -2.34
N GLN A 201 2.99 -22.01 -2.91
CA GLN A 201 2.97 -23.18 -3.78
C GLN A 201 2.40 -24.43 -3.07
N VAL A 202 2.79 -24.66 -1.80
CA VAL A 202 2.23 -25.76 -0.99
C VAL A 202 0.73 -25.57 -0.78
N THR A 203 0.32 -24.35 -0.45
CA THR A 203 -1.09 -23.98 -0.24
C THR A 203 -1.92 -24.17 -1.51
N LEU A 204 -1.38 -23.78 -2.67
CA LEU A 204 -2.06 -23.92 -3.96
C LEU A 204 -2.22 -25.39 -4.34
N LYS A 205 -1.20 -26.23 -4.14
CA LYS A 205 -1.28 -27.69 -4.38
C LYS A 205 -2.37 -28.33 -3.54
N ALA A 206 -2.41 -28.05 -2.24
CA ALA A 206 -3.45 -28.56 -1.35
C ALA A 206 -4.86 -28.14 -1.81
N ARG A 207 -5.03 -26.87 -2.20
CA ARG A 207 -6.32 -26.36 -2.69
C ARG A 207 -6.74 -27.00 -4.01
N LEU A 208 -5.80 -27.25 -4.93
CA LEU A 208 -6.08 -27.92 -6.20
C LEU A 208 -6.44 -29.40 -5.99
N GLU A 209 -5.80 -30.08 -5.04
CA GLU A 209 -6.14 -31.46 -4.67
C GLU A 209 -7.54 -31.57 -4.08
N GLU A 210 -7.92 -30.66 -3.19
CA GLU A 210 -9.27 -30.56 -2.64
C GLU A 210 -10.31 -30.30 -3.75
N GLN A 211 -10.05 -29.33 -4.64
CA GLN A 211 -10.93 -29.06 -5.77
C GLN A 211 -11.09 -30.27 -6.70
N ARG A 212 -10.01 -31.00 -6.97
CA ARG A 212 -10.06 -32.24 -7.76
C ARG A 212 -10.82 -33.35 -7.04
N ALA A 213 -10.76 -33.43 -5.72
CA ALA A 213 -11.55 -34.39 -4.94
C ALA A 213 -13.04 -34.05 -5.01
N VAL A 214 -13.41 -32.78 -4.82
CA VAL A 214 -14.80 -32.30 -4.96
C VAL A 214 -15.34 -32.51 -6.36
N GLN A 215 -14.57 -32.16 -7.40
CA GLN A 215 -14.98 -32.39 -8.79
C GLN A 215 -15.15 -33.88 -9.12
N ARG A 216 -14.27 -34.75 -8.61
CA ARG A 216 -14.41 -36.21 -8.77
C ARG A 216 -15.66 -36.73 -8.08
N ALA A 217 -15.97 -36.26 -6.87
CA ALA A 217 -17.20 -36.64 -6.16
C ALA A 217 -18.46 -36.18 -6.91
N ALA A 218 -18.49 -34.92 -7.38
CA ALA A 218 -19.61 -34.40 -8.15
C ALA A 218 -19.79 -35.12 -9.51
N GLN A 219 -18.68 -35.46 -10.18
CA GLN A 219 -18.71 -36.24 -11.41
C GLN A 219 -19.21 -37.67 -11.15
N TRP A 220 -18.78 -38.29 -10.04
CA TRP A 220 -19.24 -39.60 -9.63
C TRP A 220 -20.75 -39.64 -9.37
N GLU A 221 -21.30 -38.66 -8.64
CA GLU A 221 -22.75 -38.53 -8.41
C GLU A 221 -23.53 -38.37 -9.73
N LYS A 222 -22.96 -37.62 -10.69
CA LYS A 222 -23.55 -37.43 -12.01
C LYS A 222 -23.54 -38.70 -12.86
N ASP A 223 -22.45 -39.47 -12.81
CA ASP A 223 -22.26 -40.67 -13.62
C ASP A 223 -22.99 -41.88 -13.02
N PHE A 224 -23.26 -41.88 -11.71
CA PHE A 224 -23.91 -42.97 -10.99
C PHE A 224 -25.10 -42.52 -10.10
N PRO A 225 -26.15 -41.92 -10.68
CA PRO A 225 -27.23 -41.29 -9.91
C PRO A 225 -28.09 -42.26 -9.10
N THR A 226 -28.02 -43.57 -9.37
CA THR A 226 -28.80 -44.61 -8.67
C THR A 226 -28.00 -45.35 -7.59
N LEU A 227 -26.73 -45.02 -7.37
CA LEU A 227 -25.85 -45.67 -6.37
C LEU A 227 -25.56 -44.77 -5.16
N CYS A 228 -26.17 -43.58 -5.11
CA CYS A 228 -26.11 -42.65 -3.99
C CYS A 228 -27.40 -42.69 -3.16
#